data_AF-A0A6P0VER8-F1
#
_entry.id   AF-A0A6P0VER8-F1
#
_cell.length_a   1.000
_cell.length_b   1.000
_cell.length_c   1.000
_cell.angle_alpha   90.00
_cell.angle_beta   90.00
_cell.angle_gamma   90.00
#
_symmetry.space_group_name_H-M   'P 1'
#
loop_
_entity.id
_entity.type
_entity.pdbx_description
1 polymer ?
#
loop_
_entity_poly.entity_id
_entity_poly.type
_entity_poly.pdbx_seq_one_letter_code
_entity_poly.pdbx_strand_id
1 'polypeptide(L)'
;MAIIVLKAWYREHYEPVKELEQRPQDLRLSKSSLLKSGLRVDFLDDSQDVKNSEWFKRYLEGEAVEFYIEGSGVYAISNIDLISHEIYFTKLDVMAQLEPIVFLSCQTEYDAARDALGNTLGNILETFNQRSRVSLTLETSIRKAGEPMRLSSTQMRKIRKSLIFIADGTPVVALEGENVPLVIPSPNVCVELGYALSAKRQEQILLVQMERPNLSGQFPFDLPNYQQLFFKTPKELQSSLSAVVETILQRFNLLT
;
A
#
# COMPACT_ATOMS: atom_id res chain seq x y z
N MET A 1 27.03 -24.55 16.33
CA MET A 1 25.75 -24.13 15.75
C MET A 1 26.01 -22.83 15.00
N ALA A 2 25.66 -22.71 13.72
CA ALA A 2 25.98 -21.52 12.94
C ALA A 2 25.10 -20.35 13.43
N ILE A 3 25.74 -19.31 13.97
CA ILE A 3 25.06 -18.06 14.34
C ILE A 3 24.70 -17.36 13.03
N ILE A 4 23.42 -17.28 12.72
CA ILE A 4 22.93 -16.46 11.60
C ILE A 4 22.77 -15.06 12.14
N VAL A 5 23.72 -14.18 11.77
CA VAL A 5 23.65 -12.76 12.05
C VAL A 5 22.70 -12.13 11.03
N LEU A 6 21.63 -11.52 11.51
CA LEU A 6 20.68 -10.76 10.71
C LEU A 6 20.91 -9.26 10.92
N LYS A 7 20.75 -8.49 9.85
CA LYS A 7 20.68 -7.03 9.94
C LYS A 7 19.25 -6.59 10.20
N ALA A 8 19.10 -5.56 11.02
CA ALA A 8 17.83 -4.91 11.27
C ALA A 8 17.96 -3.40 11.14
N TRP A 9 17.00 -2.80 10.46
CA TRP A 9 16.94 -1.37 10.19
C TRP A 9 15.71 -0.77 10.84
N TYR A 10 15.94 0.23 11.67
CA TYR A 10 14.90 1.01 12.31
C TYR A 10 14.13 1.81 11.26
N ARG A 11 12.81 1.89 11.44
CA ARG A 11 11.88 2.59 10.56
C ARG A 11 11.05 3.56 11.39
N GLU A 12 11.56 4.77 11.53
CA GLU A 12 10.78 5.90 12.06
C GLU A 12 9.64 6.29 11.10
N HIS A 13 9.88 6.17 9.79
CA HIS A 13 8.91 6.46 8.74
C HIS A 13 8.89 5.36 7.69
N TYR A 14 7.87 5.37 6.82
CA TYR A 14 7.87 4.48 5.68
C TYR A 14 9.06 4.81 4.77
N GLU A 15 9.84 3.77 4.48
CA GLU A 15 10.87 3.78 3.46
C GLU A 15 10.80 2.46 2.70
N PRO A 16 10.92 2.48 1.36
CA PRO A 16 10.99 1.26 0.56
C PRO A 16 12.17 0.39 0.98
N VAL A 17 11.98 -0.94 1.07
CA VAL A 17 13.03 -1.88 1.51
C VAL A 17 14.33 -1.75 0.68
N LYS A 18 14.20 -1.48 -0.62
CA LYS A 18 15.36 -1.30 -1.51
C LYS A 18 16.22 -0.09 -1.17
N GLU A 19 15.61 0.95 -0.62
CA GLU A 19 16.33 2.15 -0.16
C GLU A 19 16.88 1.90 1.25
N LEU A 20 16.07 1.25 2.09
CA LEU A 20 16.42 0.81 3.45
C LEU A 20 17.70 -0.04 3.50
N GLU A 21 17.84 -0.99 2.59
CA GLU A 21 18.98 -1.92 2.57
C GLU A 21 20.29 -1.23 2.09
N GLN A 22 20.24 0.02 1.63
CA GLN A 22 21.43 0.78 1.21
C GLN A 22 22.11 1.52 2.38
N ARG A 23 21.40 1.76 3.48
CA ARG A 23 21.95 2.40 4.68
C ARG A 23 22.58 1.38 5.65
N PRO A 24 23.49 1.81 6.53
CA PRO A 24 23.99 0.97 7.61
C PRO A 24 22.83 0.41 8.46
N GLN A 25 22.95 -0.83 8.92
CA GLN A 25 21.99 -1.41 9.85
C GLN A 25 22.05 -0.71 11.21
N ASP A 26 20.89 -0.57 11.85
CA ASP A 26 20.76 0.03 13.18
C ASP A 26 20.99 -0.99 14.30
N LEU A 27 20.78 -2.27 14.00
CA LEU A 27 20.91 -3.35 14.96
C LEU A 27 21.34 -4.66 14.29
N ARG A 28 22.19 -5.43 14.96
CA ARG A 28 22.59 -6.78 14.59
C ARG A 28 21.89 -7.77 15.51
N LEU A 29 21.26 -8.77 14.91
CA LEU A 29 20.46 -9.76 15.62
C LEU A 29 21.06 -11.15 15.41
N SER A 30 21.06 -11.97 16.46
CA SER A 30 21.32 -13.40 16.38
C SER A 30 20.00 -14.16 16.45
N LYS A 31 19.73 -14.94 15.42
CA LYS A 31 18.49 -15.69 15.30
C LYS A 31 18.50 -16.93 16.19
N SER A 32 17.79 -16.87 17.33
CA SER A 32 17.68 -17.98 18.28
C SER A 32 16.44 -18.85 18.05
N SER A 33 15.27 -18.28 17.68
CA SER A 33 14.05 -19.05 17.35
C SER A 33 13.02 -18.23 16.54
N LEU A 34 12.36 -18.85 15.55
CA LEU A 34 11.24 -18.24 14.80
C LEU A 34 9.91 -18.83 15.27
N LEU A 35 9.00 -17.99 15.77
CA LEU A 35 7.57 -18.31 15.83
C LEU A 35 6.88 -17.66 14.62
N LYS A 36 5.72 -18.19 14.20
CA LYS A 36 5.03 -17.70 12.99
C LYS A 36 4.65 -16.21 13.05
N SER A 37 4.33 -15.69 14.24
CA SER A 37 3.85 -14.32 14.47
C SER A 37 4.78 -13.48 15.37
N GLY A 38 5.77 -14.11 15.98
CA GLY A 38 6.68 -13.46 16.93
C GLY A 38 8.12 -13.92 16.73
N LEU A 39 9.07 -13.05 17.04
CA LEU A 39 10.48 -13.32 16.90
C LEU A 39 11.20 -12.92 18.19
N ARG A 40 11.82 -13.90 18.86
CA ARG A 40 12.76 -13.65 19.94
C ARG A 40 14.16 -13.80 19.37
N VAL A 41 14.98 -12.79 19.60
CA VAL A 41 16.36 -12.70 19.08
C VAL A 41 17.25 -12.09 20.14
N ASP A 42 18.51 -12.46 20.08
CA ASP A 42 19.53 -11.80 20.88
C ASP A 42 20.07 -10.63 20.05
N PHE A 43 20.22 -9.44 20.63
CA PHE A 43 20.93 -8.36 19.95
C PHE A 43 22.43 -8.46 20.24
N LEU A 44 23.24 -8.19 19.22
CA LEU A 44 24.69 -8.39 19.25
C LEU A 44 25.48 -7.10 19.54
N ASP A 45 24.79 -5.97 19.54
CA ASP A 45 25.37 -4.66 19.81
C ASP A 45 25.52 -4.43 21.32
N ASP A 46 26.41 -3.50 21.69
CA ASP A 46 26.64 -3.17 23.10
C ASP A 46 25.37 -2.57 23.72
N SER A 47 25.03 -3.00 24.94
CA SER A 47 23.84 -2.51 25.64
C SER A 47 23.85 -0.99 25.85
N GLN A 48 25.02 -0.36 25.94
CA GLN A 48 25.14 1.10 26.03
C GLN A 48 24.87 1.78 24.69
N ASP A 49 25.30 1.20 23.58
CA ASP A 49 24.99 1.70 22.23
C ASP A 49 23.49 1.63 21.96
N VAL A 50 22.85 0.51 22.33
CA VAL A 50 21.39 0.35 22.26
C VAL A 50 20.68 1.42 23.09
N LYS A 51 21.11 1.65 24.34
CA LYS A 51 20.52 2.71 25.20
C LYS A 51 20.64 4.12 24.62
N ASN A 52 21.71 4.39 23.90
CA ASN A 52 21.98 5.70 23.33
C ASN A 52 21.20 5.94 22.03
N SER A 53 20.75 4.88 21.36
CA SER A 53 20.00 4.94 20.11
C SER A 53 18.68 5.70 20.25
N GLU A 54 18.27 6.35 19.16
CA GLU A 54 17.02 7.10 19.09
C GLU A 54 15.79 6.18 19.21
N TRP A 55 15.81 5.06 18.51
CA TRP A 55 14.71 4.08 18.54
C TRP A 55 14.47 3.53 19.95
N PHE A 56 15.51 3.34 20.76
CA PHE A 56 15.34 2.84 22.12
C PHE A 56 14.73 3.90 23.05
N LYS A 57 15.07 5.19 22.87
CA LYS A 57 14.44 6.29 23.62
C LYS A 57 12.94 6.37 23.32
N ARG A 58 12.57 6.28 22.03
CA ARG A 58 11.15 6.25 21.61
C ARG A 58 10.40 5.03 22.14
N TYR A 59 11.06 3.87 22.19
CA TYR A 59 10.51 2.69 22.86
C TYR A 59 10.21 2.95 24.35
N LEU A 60 11.12 3.62 25.08
CA LEU A 60 10.90 3.98 26.48
C LEU A 60 9.77 5.01 26.68
N GLU A 61 9.50 5.84 25.67
CA GLU A 61 8.38 6.79 25.63
C GLU A 61 7.04 6.10 25.32
N GLY A 62 7.05 4.78 25.06
CA GLY A 62 5.86 3.97 24.79
C GLY A 62 5.42 4.00 23.33
N GLU A 63 6.26 4.50 22.43
CA GLU A 63 5.95 4.52 21.00
C GLU A 63 6.12 3.16 20.33
N ALA A 64 5.38 2.94 19.25
CA ALA A 64 5.54 1.75 18.41
C ALA A 64 6.85 1.86 17.61
N VAL A 65 7.84 1.04 17.96
CA VAL A 65 9.15 1.01 17.30
C VAL A 65 9.21 -0.13 16.31
N GLU A 66 9.35 0.19 15.02
CA GLU A 66 9.36 -0.77 13.93
C GLU A 66 10.76 -1.00 13.35
N PHE A 67 11.06 -2.26 13.04
CA PHE A 67 12.27 -2.68 12.35
C PHE A 67 11.92 -3.51 11.13
N TYR A 68 12.58 -3.26 10.00
CA TYR A 68 12.71 -4.29 8.97
C TYR A 68 13.88 -5.20 9.32
N ILE A 69 13.62 -6.50 9.33
CA ILE A 69 14.61 -7.54 9.59
C ILE A 69 14.92 -8.24 8.28
N GLU A 70 16.21 -8.32 7.95
CA GLU A 70 16.76 -8.86 6.70
C GLU A 70 16.08 -10.19 6.32
N GLY A 71 15.46 -10.21 5.13
CA GLY A 71 14.77 -11.38 4.58
C GLY A 71 13.54 -11.87 5.35
N SER A 72 13.14 -11.21 6.44
CA SER A 72 12.11 -11.67 7.36
C SER A 72 10.86 -10.77 7.37
N GLY A 73 10.99 -9.49 7.02
CA GLY A 73 9.90 -8.52 6.95
C GLY A 73 9.95 -7.47 8.05
N VAL A 74 8.85 -6.73 8.24
CA VAL A 74 8.75 -5.67 9.25
C VAL A 74 8.15 -6.23 10.53
N TYR A 75 8.72 -5.83 11.66
CA TYR A 75 8.34 -6.23 13.00
C TYR A 75 8.28 -5.01 13.91
N ALA A 76 7.36 -5.00 14.88
CA ALA A 76 7.35 -4.04 15.96
C ALA A 76 8.00 -4.63 17.22
N ILE A 77 8.78 -3.84 17.95
CA ILE A 77 9.30 -4.22 19.26
C ILE A 77 8.12 -4.37 20.21
N SER A 78 8.03 -5.54 20.83
CA SER A 78 7.04 -5.87 21.88
C SER A 78 7.66 -5.79 23.27
N ASN A 79 8.93 -6.16 23.41
CA ASN A 79 9.68 -6.01 24.65
C ASN A 79 11.20 -6.05 24.39
N ILE A 80 11.98 -5.51 25.31
CA ILE A 80 13.46 -5.59 25.32
C ILE A 80 13.96 -5.86 26.74
N ASP A 81 14.87 -6.82 26.85
CA ASP A 81 15.61 -7.11 28.08
C ASP A 81 17.11 -6.89 27.84
N LEU A 82 17.61 -5.80 28.39
CA LEU A 82 19.02 -5.41 28.27
C LEU A 82 19.96 -6.28 29.11
N ILE A 83 19.47 -7.00 30.12
CA ILE A 83 20.31 -7.85 30.97
C ILE A 83 20.62 -9.16 30.25
N SER A 84 19.60 -9.75 29.62
CA SER A 84 19.75 -10.98 28.84
C SER A 84 20.18 -10.76 27.39
N HIS A 85 20.25 -9.49 26.95
CA HIS A 85 20.52 -9.10 25.56
C HIS A 85 19.43 -9.58 24.57
N GLU A 86 18.17 -9.57 24.99
CA GLU A 86 17.05 -10.11 24.22
C GLU A 86 16.07 -9.05 23.75
N ILE A 87 15.56 -9.20 22.53
CA ILE A 87 14.43 -8.41 22.00
C ILE A 87 13.34 -9.36 21.51
N TYR A 88 12.11 -8.96 21.81
CA TYR A 88 10.88 -9.62 21.42
C TYR A 88 10.17 -8.77 20.38
N PHE A 89 9.89 -9.36 19.23
CA PHE A 89 9.27 -8.72 18.09
C PHE A 89 7.93 -9.36 17.75
N THR A 90 6.96 -8.56 17.32
CA THR A 90 5.71 -9.02 16.70
C THR A 90 5.71 -8.68 15.22
N LYS A 91 5.39 -9.67 14.37
CA LYS A 91 5.42 -9.49 12.91
C LYS A 91 4.30 -8.57 12.44
N LEU A 92 4.62 -7.63 11.55
CA LEU A 92 3.66 -6.76 10.89
C LEU A 92 3.43 -7.25 9.45
N ASP A 93 2.25 -7.80 9.20
CA ASP A 93 1.99 -8.62 8.00
C ASP A 93 1.91 -7.88 6.65
N VAL A 94 1.90 -6.53 6.60
CA VAL A 94 1.39 -5.85 5.39
C VAL A 94 2.23 -4.68 4.84
N MET A 95 3.17 -4.12 5.61
CA MET A 95 3.90 -2.91 5.18
C MET A 95 5.26 -3.20 4.52
N ALA A 96 5.84 -4.37 4.78
CA ALA A 96 7.23 -4.66 4.46
C ALA A 96 7.56 -4.71 2.96
N GLN A 97 6.56 -4.90 2.09
CA GLN A 97 6.79 -5.10 0.66
C GLN A 97 6.20 -4.00 -0.20
N LEU A 98 5.64 -2.96 0.42
CA LEU A 98 5.07 -1.87 -0.35
C LEU A 98 6.19 -1.13 -1.10
N GLU A 99 5.85 -0.67 -2.29
CA GLU A 99 6.69 0.13 -3.18
C GLU A 99 5.96 1.46 -3.40
N PRO A 100 6.67 2.57 -3.67
CA PRO A 100 6.12 3.94 -3.79
C PRO A 100 5.31 4.10 -5.10
N ILE A 101 4.27 3.29 -5.24
CA ILE A 101 3.45 3.15 -6.44
C ILE A 101 2.01 3.49 -6.05
N VAL A 102 1.37 4.34 -6.84
CA VAL A 102 -0.09 4.40 -6.92
C VAL A 102 -0.50 3.61 -8.16
N PHE A 103 -1.29 2.56 -7.98
CA PHE A 103 -1.70 1.68 -9.07
C PHE A 103 -3.14 2.02 -9.49
N LEU A 104 -3.33 2.34 -10.76
CA LEU A 104 -4.64 2.59 -11.38
C LEU A 104 -5.06 1.40 -12.26
N SER A 105 -6.08 0.68 -11.83
CA SER A 105 -6.86 -0.23 -12.67
C SER A 105 -7.90 0.58 -13.44
N CYS A 106 -7.49 1.17 -14.55
CA CYS A 106 -8.36 1.97 -15.43
C CYS A 106 -9.22 1.06 -16.31
N GLN A 107 -10.32 1.52 -16.90
CA GLN A 107 -11.02 0.75 -17.96
C GLN A 107 -10.52 1.13 -19.37
N THR A 108 -10.94 0.38 -20.40
CA THR A 108 -10.71 0.72 -21.83
C THR A 108 -12.00 1.03 -22.60
N GLU A 109 -13.15 0.79 -21.98
CA GLU A 109 -14.48 0.84 -22.59
C GLU A 109 -15.08 2.25 -22.58
N TYR A 110 -14.55 3.15 -21.74
CA TYR A 110 -15.01 4.53 -21.63
C TYR A 110 -13.84 5.50 -21.43
N ASP A 111 -13.38 6.10 -22.52
CA ASP A 111 -12.19 6.96 -22.56
C ASP A 111 -12.30 8.17 -21.62
N ALA A 112 -13.48 8.79 -21.51
CA ALA A 112 -13.66 10.00 -20.69
C ALA A 112 -13.34 9.76 -19.20
N ALA A 113 -13.74 8.63 -18.63
CA ALA A 113 -13.40 8.27 -17.25
C ALA A 113 -11.92 7.90 -17.11
N ARG A 114 -11.39 7.10 -18.05
CA ARG A 114 -9.98 6.71 -18.08
C ARG A 114 -9.06 7.92 -18.11
N ASP A 115 -9.31 8.84 -19.02
CA ASP A 115 -8.46 10.00 -19.25
C ASP A 115 -8.59 11.00 -18.09
N ALA A 116 -9.80 11.18 -17.55
CA ALA A 116 -10.00 12.00 -16.34
C ALA A 116 -9.20 11.45 -15.15
N LEU A 117 -9.30 10.15 -14.87
CA LEU A 117 -8.57 9.49 -13.78
C LEU A 117 -7.06 9.55 -13.98
N GLY A 118 -6.58 9.20 -15.17
CA GLY A 118 -5.15 9.20 -15.50
C GLY A 118 -4.52 10.58 -15.35
N ASN A 119 -5.17 11.61 -15.93
CA ASN A 119 -4.67 12.99 -15.86
C ASN A 119 -4.71 13.54 -14.44
N THR A 120 -5.82 13.35 -13.72
CA THR A 120 -5.95 13.83 -12.34
C THR A 120 -4.92 13.17 -11.43
N LEU A 121 -4.71 11.86 -11.52
CA LEU A 121 -3.70 11.17 -10.72
C LEU A 121 -2.28 11.62 -11.09
N GLY A 122 -1.99 11.82 -12.38
CA GLY A 122 -0.73 12.40 -12.83
C GLY A 122 -0.45 13.75 -12.15
N ASN A 123 -1.41 14.67 -12.18
CA ASN A 123 -1.30 16.00 -11.56
C ASN A 123 -1.14 15.93 -10.03
N ILE A 124 -1.88 15.02 -9.38
CA ILE A 124 -1.77 14.79 -7.93
C ILE A 124 -0.37 14.35 -7.58
N LEU A 125 0.18 13.34 -8.28
CA LEU A 125 1.51 12.83 -7.99
C LEU A 125 2.60 13.85 -8.31
N GLU A 126 2.47 14.61 -9.41
CA GLU A 126 3.42 15.69 -9.73
C GLU A 126 3.48 16.72 -8.59
N THR A 127 2.32 17.15 -8.09
CA THR A 127 2.23 18.11 -6.97
C THR A 127 2.75 17.49 -5.66
N PHE A 128 2.37 16.25 -5.37
CA PHE A 128 2.77 15.55 -4.15
C PHE A 128 4.28 15.32 -4.10
N ASN A 129 4.89 14.91 -5.22
CA ASN A 129 6.31 14.60 -5.30
C ASN A 129 7.21 15.82 -5.09
N GLN A 130 6.73 17.05 -5.30
CA GLN A 130 7.51 18.27 -5.01
C GLN A 130 7.84 18.43 -3.51
N ARG A 131 7.06 17.79 -2.64
CA ARG A 131 7.17 17.87 -1.17
C ARG A 131 7.30 16.50 -0.51
N SER A 132 7.49 15.44 -1.30
CA SER A 132 7.60 14.07 -0.81
C SER A 132 9.07 13.69 -0.67
N ARG A 133 9.39 12.98 0.42
CA ARG A 133 10.70 12.35 0.66
C ARG A 133 11.00 11.23 -0.32
N VAL A 134 9.95 10.56 -0.80
CA VAL A 134 10.04 9.44 -1.75
C VAL A 134 9.19 9.77 -2.97
N SER A 135 9.78 9.68 -4.15
CA SER A 135 9.05 9.94 -5.40
C SER A 135 8.07 8.81 -5.68
N LEU A 136 6.77 9.16 -5.78
CA LEU A 136 5.70 8.25 -6.13
C LEU A 136 5.56 8.11 -7.65
N THR A 137 5.32 6.89 -8.12
CA THR A 137 5.02 6.62 -9.53
C THR A 137 3.57 6.20 -9.73
N LEU A 138 2.98 6.65 -10.85
CA LEU A 138 1.70 6.15 -11.32
C LEU A 138 1.94 4.93 -12.22
N GLU A 139 1.37 3.80 -11.85
CA GLU A 139 1.38 2.58 -12.63
C GLU A 139 -0.04 2.23 -13.06
N THR A 140 -0.21 1.76 -14.29
CA THR A 140 -1.53 1.41 -14.84
C THR A 140 -1.57 -0.04 -15.31
N SER A 141 -2.77 -0.61 -15.35
CA SER A 141 -2.98 -1.94 -15.91
C SER A 141 -2.59 -2.00 -17.39
N ILE A 142 -1.71 -2.94 -17.75
CA ILE A 142 -1.27 -3.13 -19.13
C ILE A 142 -2.28 -4.05 -19.82
N ARG A 143 -2.95 -3.54 -20.86
CA ARG A 143 -3.92 -4.32 -21.63
C ARG A 143 -3.51 -4.37 -23.09
N LYS A 144 -3.37 -5.59 -23.61
CA LYS A 144 -3.19 -5.81 -25.03
C LYS A 144 -4.56 -5.91 -25.69
N ALA A 145 -4.78 -5.12 -26.73
CA ALA A 145 -6.02 -5.15 -27.47
C ALA A 145 -6.28 -6.56 -28.05
N GLY A 146 -7.48 -7.08 -27.82
CA GLY A 146 -7.91 -8.39 -28.35
C GLY A 146 -7.31 -9.63 -27.68
N GLU A 147 -6.46 -9.48 -26.65
CA GLU A 147 -5.96 -10.62 -25.87
C GLU A 147 -6.66 -10.68 -24.50
N PRO A 148 -7.00 -11.88 -24.00
CA PRO A 148 -7.44 -12.05 -22.63
C PRO A 148 -6.41 -11.49 -21.64
N MET A 149 -6.90 -10.95 -20.52
CA MET A 149 -6.01 -10.46 -19.47
C MET A 149 -5.14 -11.60 -18.95
N ARG A 150 -3.83 -11.44 -19.09
CA ARG A 150 -2.88 -12.34 -18.45
C ARG A 150 -2.81 -11.98 -16.98
N LEU A 151 -3.15 -12.92 -16.11
CA LEU A 151 -2.93 -12.83 -14.66
C LEU A 151 -1.44 -12.98 -14.30
N SER A 152 -0.58 -12.31 -15.06
CA SER A 152 0.86 -12.39 -14.90
C SER A 152 1.24 -11.94 -13.49
N SER A 153 2.25 -12.61 -12.91
CA SER A 153 2.72 -12.29 -11.57
C SER A 153 3.22 -10.86 -11.47
N THR A 154 3.63 -10.21 -12.56
CA THR A 154 4.15 -8.84 -12.53
C THR A 154 3.06 -7.80 -12.23
N GLN A 155 1.92 -7.83 -12.92
CA GLN A 155 0.84 -6.86 -12.66
C GLN A 155 0.19 -7.10 -11.29
N MET A 156 -0.11 -8.35 -10.96
CA MET A 156 -0.64 -8.72 -9.65
C MET A 156 0.34 -8.35 -8.52
N ARG A 157 1.65 -8.51 -8.76
CA ARG A 157 2.68 -8.04 -7.81
C ARG A 157 2.67 -6.52 -7.65
N LYS A 158 2.51 -5.74 -8.74
CA LYS A 158 2.38 -4.28 -8.65
C LYS A 158 1.14 -3.88 -7.85
N ILE A 159 -0.02 -4.52 -8.08
CA ILE A 159 -1.24 -4.30 -7.28
C ILE A 159 -0.98 -4.58 -5.80
N ARG A 160 -0.42 -5.75 -5.48
CA ARG A 160 -0.13 -6.13 -4.09
C ARG A 160 0.82 -5.14 -3.41
N LYS A 161 1.88 -4.73 -4.11
CA LYS A 161 2.94 -3.86 -3.57
C LYS A 161 2.63 -2.37 -3.61
N SER A 162 1.64 -1.89 -4.35
CA SER A 162 1.37 -0.44 -4.41
C SER A 162 0.99 0.13 -3.03
N LEU A 163 1.30 1.40 -2.77
CA LEU A 163 0.81 2.10 -1.59
C LEU A 163 -0.72 2.22 -1.61
N ILE A 164 -1.24 2.55 -2.80
CA ILE A 164 -2.66 2.74 -3.07
C ILE A 164 -3.02 1.96 -4.34
N PHE A 165 -4.17 1.30 -4.32
CA PHE A 165 -4.80 0.72 -5.49
C PHE A 165 -6.10 1.47 -5.76
N ILE A 166 -6.27 1.95 -6.98
CA ILE A 166 -7.44 2.71 -7.42
C ILE A 166 -8.09 1.97 -8.59
N ALA A 167 -9.36 1.61 -8.45
CA ALA A 167 -10.14 0.95 -9.49
C ALA A 167 -11.10 1.94 -10.14
N ASP A 168 -11.13 1.96 -11.47
CA ASP A 168 -12.16 2.65 -12.26
C ASP A 168 -13.43 1.80 -12.28
N GLY A 169 -14.34 2.09 -11.35
CA GLY A 169 -15.63 1.42 -11.24
C GLY A 169 -16.71 2.03 -12.11
N THR A 170 -16.39 2.95 -13.01
CA THR A 170 -17.39 3.54 -13.90
C THR A 170 -18.08 2.43 -14.72
N PRO A 171 -19.43 2.38 -14.76
CA PRO A 171 -20.16 1.37 -15.51
C PRO A 171 -19.85 1.35 -17.01
N VAL A 172 -19.70 0.15 -17.58
CA VAL A 172 -19.53 -0.06 -19.03
C VAL A 172 -20.84 -0.47 -19.70
N VAL A 173 -21.68 -1.20 -18.97
CA VAL A 173 -22.96 -1.73 -19.46
C VAL A 173 -23.99 -1.75 -18.33
N ALA A 174 -25.27 -1.73 -18.68
CA ALA A 174 -26.37 -2.02 -17.77
C ALA A 174 -27.12 -3.26 -18.27
N LEU A 175 -27.43 -4.17 -17.37
CA LEU A 175 -28.33 -5.29 -17.61
C LEU A 175 -29.72 -4.96 -17.06
N GLU A 176 -30.75 -5.47 -17.72
CA GLU A 176 -32.11 -5.45 -17.16
C GLU A 176 -32.11 -6.24 -15.84
N GLY A 177 -32.62 -5.60 -14.78
CA GLY A 177 -32.80 -6.22 -13.47
C GLY A 177 -34.28 -6.22 -13.09
N GLU A 178 -34.66 -7.08 -12.13
CA GLU A 178 -36.07 -7.25 -11.74
C GLU A 178 -36.72 -5.96 -11.22
N ASN A 179 -35.95 -5.10 -10.54
CA ASN A 179 -36.44 -3.84 -9.95
C ASN A 179 -35.63 -2.61 -10.40
N VAL A 180 -34.31 -2.75 -10.45
CA VAL A 180 -33.37 -1.69 -10.84
C VAL A 180 -32.35 -2.31 -11.80
N PRO A 181 -31.96 -1.61 -12.89
CA PRO A 181 -30.90 -2.09 -13.77
C PRO A 181 -29.61 -2.40 -12.99
N LEU A 182 -28.94 -3.49 -13.34
CA LEU A 182 -27.62 -3.83 -12.80
C LEU A 182 -26.55 -3.18 -13.66
N VAL A 183 -25.82 -2.22 -13.13
CA VAL A 183 -24.71 -1.59 -13.84
C VAL A 183 -23.43 -2.38 -13.61
N ILE A 184 -22.70 -2.72 -14.67
CA ILE A 184 -21.51 -3.58 -14.58
C ILE A 184 -20.29 -2.75 -14.97
N PRO A 185 -19.23 -2.70 -14.13
CA PRO A 185 -17.94 -2.09 -14.51
C PRO A 185 -17.15 -3.03 -15.44
N SER A 186 -15.96 -2.62 -15.88
CA SER A 186 -15.13 -3.49 -16.72
C SER A 186 -14.80 -4.82 -16.00
N PRO A 187 -14.99 -5.98 -16.64
CA PRO A 187 -14.62 -7.28 -16.05
C PRO A 187 -13.14 -7.39 -15.68
N ASN A 188 -12.26 -6.71 -16.43
CA ASN A 188 -10.85 -6.66 -16.13
C ASN A 188 -10.61 -5.94 -14.80
N VAL A 189 -11.27 -4.79 -14.60
CA VAL A 189 -11.20 -4.02 -13.35
C VAL A 189 -11.77 -4.85 -12.19
N CYS A 190 -12.88 -5.57 -12.39
CA CYS A 190 -13.44 -6.47 -11.36
C CYS A 190 -12.43 -7.51 -10.87
N VAL A 191 -11.70 -8.15 -11.78
CA VAL A 191 -10.71 -9.17 -11.42
C VAL A 191 -9.55 -8.56 -10.64
N GLU A 192 -9.07 -7.38 -11.06
CA GLU A 192 -8.00 -6.65 -10.38
C GLU A 192 -8.42 -6.15 -9.00
N LEU A 193 -9.64 -5.62 -8.88
CA LEU A 193 -10.24 -5.19 -7.62
C LEU A 193 -10.43 -6.38 -6.68
N GLY A 194 -10.96 -7.51 -7.17
CA GLY A 194 -11.09 -8.73 -6.38
C GLY A 194 -9.76 -9.23 -5.84
N TYR A 195 -8.70 -9.20 -6.67
CA TYR A 195 -7.35 -9.49 -6.23
C TYR A 195 -6.86 -8.50 -5.16
N ALA A 196 -7.04 -7.19 -5.39
CA ALA A 196 -6.65 -6.15 -4.44
C ALA A 196 -7.33 -6.32 -3.07
N LEU A 197 -8.64 -6.58 -3.04
CA LEU A 197 -9.41 -6.84 -1.82
C LEU A 197 -8.88 -8.04 -1.03
N SER A 198 -8.33 -9.05 -1.72
CA SER A 198 -7.73 -10.22 -1.07
C SER A 198 -6.30 -9.99 -0.58
N ALA A 199 -5.55 -9.08 -1.20
CA ALA A 199 -4.11 -8.98 -1.06
C ALA A 199 -3.62 -7.68 -0.38
N LYS A 200 -4.52 -6.73 -0.13
CA LYS A 200 -4.22 -5.41 0.45
C LYS A 200 -5.12 -5.11 1.64
N ARG A 201 -4.74 -4.12 2.45
CA ARG A 201 -5.66 -3.55 3.44
C ARG A 201 -6.73 -2.72 2.75
N GLN A 202 -7.91 -2.71 3.34
CA GLN A 202 -9.09 -2.01 2.84
C GLN A 202 -8.84 -0.51 2.66
N GLU A 203 -8.16 0.13 3.60
CA GLU A 203 -7.76 1.54 3.55
C GLU A 203 -6.76 1.90 2.41
N GLN A 204 -6.19 0.92 1.71
CA GLN A 204 -5.32 1.13 0.56
C GLN A 204 -6.05 0.97 -0.78
N ILE A 205 -7.36 0.75 -0.74
CA ILE A 205 -8.20 0.47 -1.92
C ILE A 205 -9.20 1.61 -2.06
N LEU A 206 -9.27 2.18 -3.27
CA LEU A 206 -10.25 3.20 -3.63
C LEU A 206 -10.97 2.80 -4.92
N LEU A 207 -12.28 2.82 -4.90
CA LEU A 207 -13.15 2.64 -6.05
C LEU A 207 -13.65 4.00 -6.50
N VAL A 208 -13.28 4.40 -7.72
CA VAL A 208 -13.66 5.70 -8.28
C VAL A 208 -14.56 5.50 -9.47
N GLN A 209 -15.71 6.17 -9.48
CA GLN A 209 -16.75 5.97 -10.49
C GLN A 209 -17.18 7.31 -11.08
N MET A 210 -17.10 7.41 -12.41
CA MET A 210 -17.76 8.49 -13.12
C MET A 210 -19.25 8.19 -13.23
N GLU A 211 -20.09 9.15 -12.83
CA GLU A 211 -21.53 9.03 -13.04
C GLU A 211 -21.86 9.08 -14.53
N ARG A 212 -22.58 8.07 -15.01
CA ARG A 212 -23.06 7.99 -16.39
C ARG A 212 -24.59 8.09 -16.38
N PRO A 213 -25.18 9.23 -16.76
CA PRO A 213 -26.64 9.41 -16.74
C PRO A 213 -27.39 8.34 -17.57
N ASN A 214 -26.76 7.84 -18.63
CA ASN A 214 -27.31 6.82 -19.52
C ASN A 214 -27.14 5.38 -18.97
N LEU A 215 -26.39 5.20 -17.88
CA LEU A 215 -26.15 3.93 -17.20
C LEU A 215 -26.33 4.13 -15.70
N SER A 216 -27.57 4.31 -15.28
CA SER A 216 -27.97 4.39 -13.88
C SER A 216 -28.48 3.04 -13.40
N GLY A 217 -28.07 2.62 -12.21
CA GLY A 217 -28.54 1.37 -11.63
C GLY A 217 -27.79 1.00 -10.36
N GLN A 218 -27.98 -0.24 -9.94
CA GLN A 218 -27.29 -0.80 -8.78
C GLN A 218 -25.94 -1.39 -9.20
N PHE A 219 -24.88 -1.06 -8.46
CA PHE A 219 -23.55 -1.66 -8.63
C PHE A 219 -23.55 -3.11 -8.10
N PRO A 220 -22.75 -4.04 -8.67
CA PRO A 220 -22.90 -5.47 -8.38
C PRO A 220 -22.39 -5.89 -6.99
N PHE A 221 -21.72 -4.98 -6.29
CA PHE A 221 -21.23 -5.16 -4.92
C PHE A 221 -21.09 -3.81 -4.25
N ASP A 222 -20.87 -3.82 -2.94
CA ASP A 222 -20.66 -2.63 -2.15
C ASP A 222 -19.26 -2.62 -1.51
N LEU A 223 -18.75 -1.43 -1.23
CA LEU A 223 -17.55 -1.16 -0.45
C LEU A 223 -17.88 -0.07 0.57
N PRO A 224 -17.20 0.00 1.72
CA PRO A 224 -17.42 1.07 2.67
C PRO A 224 -17.33 2.45 2.02
N ASN A 225 -18.24 3.37 2.37
CA ASN A 225 -18.35 4.69 1.74
C ASN A 225 -17.02 5.47 1.63
N TYR A 226 -16.12 5.32 2.60
CA TYR A 226 -14.81 5.99 2.60
C TYR A 226 -13.83 5.45 1.52
N GLN A 227 -14.14 4.32 0.89
CA GLN A 227 -13.41 3.72 -0.22
C GLN A 227 -14.09 3.97 -1.56
N GLN A 228 -15.18 4.73 -1.60
CA GLN A 228 -15.91 5.01 -2.82
C GLN A 228 -15.89 6.51 -3.12
N LEU A 229 -15.62 6.86 -4.37
CA LEU A 229 -15.66 8.24 -4.84
C LEU A 229 -16.44 8.31 -6.15
N PHE A 230 -17.49 9.11 -6.15
CA PHE A 230 -18.30 9.38 -7.33
C PHE A 230 -17.96 10.77 -7.85
N PHE A 231 -17.95 10.93 -9.17
CA PHE A 231 -17.73 12.24 -9.79
C PHE A 231 -18.50 12.38 -11.10
N LYS A 232 -18.91 13.60 -11.43
CA LYS A 232 -19.55 13.95 -12.70
C LYS A 232 -18.59 14.65 -13.65
N THR A 233 -17.65 15.41 -13.09
CA THR A 233 -16.75 16.25 -13.88
C THR A 233 -15.29 16.07 -13.45
N PRO A 234 -14.32 16.26 -14.36
CA PRO A 234 -12.89 16.20 -14.00
C PRO A 234 -12.49 17.20 -12.92
N LYS A 235 -13.15 18.37 -12.84
CA LYS A 235 -12.87 19.38 -11.80
C LYS A 235 -13.28 18.90 -10.41
N GLU A 236 -14.45 18.29 -10.32
CA GLU A 236 -14.93 17.65 -9.08
C GLU A 236 -13.97 16.53 -8.67
N LEU A 237 -13.63 15.64 -9.61
CA LEU A 237 -12.66 14.57 -9.39
C LEU A 237 -11.32 15.10 -8.86
N GLN A 238 -10.78 16.16 -9.47
CA GLN A 238 -9.51 16.75 -9.01
C GLN A 238 -9.59 17.14 -7.54
N SER A 239 -10.65 17.83 -7.13
CA SER A 239 -10.79 18.29 -5.75
C SER A 239 -10.96 17.13 -4.75
N SER A 240 -11.84 16.18 -5.04
CA SER A 240 -12.18 15.10 -4.12
C SER A 240 -11.10 14.02 -4.08
N LEU A 241 -10.55 13.62 -5.24
CA LEU A 241 -9.52 12.60 -5.32
C LEU A 241 -8.20 13.08 -4.69
N SER A 242 -7.83 14.35 -4.87
CA SER A 242 -6.60 14.90 -4.24
C SER A 242 -6.67 14.78 -2.72
N ALA A 243 -7.77 15.20 -2.12
CA ALA A 243 -7.94 15.15 -0.67
C ALA A 243 -7.88 13.71 -0.12
N VAL A 244 -8.54 12.77 -0.79
CA VAL A 244 -8.58 11.36 -0.39
C VAL A 244 -7.20 10.71 -0.55
N VAL A 245 -6.55 10.89 -1.70
CA VAL A 245 -5.21 10.34 -1.95
C VAL A 245 -4.21 10.89 -0.96
N GLU A 246 -4.20 12.20 -0.68
CA GLU A 246 -3.33 12.79 0.33
C GLU A 246 -3.58 12.20 1.72
N THR A 247 -4.84 12.03 2.12
CA THR A 247 -5.20 11.45 3.43
C THR A 247 -4.70 10.00 3.57
N ILE A 248 -4.81 9.20 2.50
CA ILE A 248 -4.28 7.84 2.50
C ILE A 248 -2.74 7.87 2.55
N LEU A 249 -2.10 8.76 1.78
CA LEU A 249 -0.64 8.87 1.70
C LEU A 249 0.00 9.38 3.01
N GLN A 250 -0.70 10.20 3.80
CA GLN A 250 -0.23 10.69 5.10
C GLN A 250 0.13 9.55 6.06
N ARG A 251 -0.55 8.40 5.96
CA ARG A 251 -0.28 7.22 6.79
C ARG A 251 1.09 6.61 6.56
N PHE A 252 1.68 6.87 5.40
CA PHE A 252 3.04 6.45 5.08
C PHE A 252 4.07 7.52 5.46
N ASN A 253 3.68 8.64 6.10
CA ASN A 253 4.60 9.71 6.49
C ASN A 253 5.54 10.09 5.33
N LEU A 254 5.02 10.44 4.16
CA LEU A 254 5.88 10.70 2.99
C LEU A 254 6.36 12.14 2.89
N LEU A 255 5.74 13.08 3.60
CA LEU A 255 6.05 14.51 3.49
C LEU A 255 7.32 14.87 4.27
N THR A 256 8.10 15.81 3.73
CA THR A 256 9.22 16.50 4.40
C THR A 256 8.74 17.57 5.37
#